data_AF-A0A3M3NGV0-F1
#
_entry.id   AF-A0A3M3NGV0-F1
#
_cell.length_a   1.000
_cell.length_b   1.000
_cell.length_c   1.000
_cell.angle_alpha   90.00
_cell.angle_beta   90.00
_cell.angle_gamma   90.00
#
_symmetry.space_group_name_H-M   'P 1'
#
loop_
_entity.id
_entity.type
_entity.pdbx_description
1 polymer ?
#
loop_
_entity_poly.entity_id
_entity_poly.type
_entity_poly.pdbx_seq_one_letter_code
_entity_poly.pdbx_strand_id
1 'polypeptide(L)'
;MNNNIQDKLNAIIKSKAKQNRTLANGVTEEELTEFKTVCLAELSDEIPEGYAQFLRLHNGMTIEGVFIYSTQRLPISGSSGKTLAFVEINQFSRDLEGMN
;
A
#
# COMPACT_ATOMS: atom_id res chain seq x y z
N MET A 1 -8.89 12.12 -5.33
CA MET A 1 -7.66 12.63 -4.70
C MET A 1 -7.46 14.08 -5.12
N ASN A 2 -6.84 14.94 -4.30
CA ASN A 2 -6.56 16.33 -4.70
C ASN A 2 -5.58 16.35 -5.89
N ASN A 3 -5.89 17.07 -6.97
CA ASN A 3 -5.09 17.12 -8.20
C ASN A 3 -3.59 17.44 -7.92
N ASN A 4 -3.31 18.34 -6.97
CA ASN A 4 -1.94 18.68 -6.58
C ASN A 4 -1.17 17.49 -5.98
N ILE A 5 -1.84 16.63 -5.21
CA ILE A 5 -1.22 15.44 -4.61
C ILE A 5 -0.91 14.41 -5.70
N GLN A 6 -1.82 14.24 -6.65
CA GLN A 6 -1.63 13.31 -7.77
C GLN A 6 -0.48 13.74 -8.68
N ASP A 7 -0.36 15.03 -8.97
CA ASP A 7 0.75 15.59 -9.75
C ASP A 7 2.10 15.38 -9.08
N LYS A 8 2.17 15.60 -7.76
CA LYS A 8 3.38 15.34 -6.96
C LYS A 8 3.75 13.87 -6.96
N LEU A 9 2.78 12.98 -6.80
CA LEU A 9 3.01 11.53 -6.83
C LEU A 9 3.54 11.09 -8.19
N ASN A 10 2.94 11.57 -9.28
CA ASN A 10 3.40 11.31 -10.64
C ASN A 10 4.84 11.80 -10.88
N ALA A 11 5.20 12.97 -10.36
CA ALA A 11 6.56 13.48 -10.45
C ALA A 11 7.57 12.57 -9.72
N ILE A 12 7.22 12.09 -8.52
CA ILE A 12 8.04 11.14 -7.75
C ILE A 12 8.22 9.84 -8.55
N ILE A 13 7.14 9.27 -9.07
CA ILE A 13 7.17 8.02 -9.86
C ILE A 13 8.06 8.16 -11.08
N LYS A 14 7.90 9.24 -11.85
CA LYS A 14 8.71 9.51 -13.03
C LYS A 14 10.19 9.64 -12.67
N SER A 15 10.50 10.26 -11.53
CA SER A 15 11.87 10.36 -11.04
C SER A 15 12.45 9.00 -10.62
N LYS A 16 11.66 8.14 -9.98
CA LYS A 16 12.12 6.82 -9.51
C LYS A 16 12.23 5.80 -10.64
N ALA A 17 11.36 5.89 -11.66
CA ALA A 17 11.45 5.09 -12.86
C ALA A 17 12.80 5.28 -13.59
N LYS A 18 13.37 6.50 -13.59
CA LYS A 18 14.73 6.76 -14.14
C LYS A 18 15.84 6.01 -13.40
N GLN A 19 15.58 5.54 -12.18
CA GLN A 19 16.48 4.76 -11.35
C GLN A 19 16.13 3.26 -11.39
N ASN A 20 15.30 2.83 -12.35
CA ASN A 20 14.75 1.48 -12.44
C ASN A 20 13.97 1.04 -11.18
N ARG A 21 13.42 2.00 -10.42
CA ARG A 21 12.56 1.75 -9.27
C ARG A 21 11.13 2.09 -9.63
N THR A 22 10.35 1.07 -9.97
CA THR A 22 8.93 1.18 -10.30
C THR A 22 8.06 0.86 -9.08
N LEU A 23 6.93 1.56 -8.96
CA LEU A 23 5.91 1.22 -7.97
C LEU A 23 5.09 0.02 -8.43
N ALA A 24 4.46 -0.66 -7.47
CA ALA A 24 3.47 -1.67 -7.76
C ALA A 24 2.31 -1.05 -8.57
N ASN A 25 1.73 -1.84 -9.45
CA ASN A 25 0.51 -1.46 -10.15
C ASN A 25 -0.63 -1.31 -9.14
N GLY A 26 -1.60 -0.48 -9.49
CA GLY A 26 -2.82 -0.34 -8.71
C GLY A 26 -3.63 -1.63 -8.68
N VAL A 27 -4.48 -1.76 -7.66
CA VAL A 27 -5.44 -2.86 -7.55
C VAL A 27 -6.64 -2.64 -8.45
N THR A 28 -7.22 -3.74 -8.92
CA THR A 28 -8.55 -3.77 -9.53
C THR A 28 -9.64 -3.51 -8.48
N GLU A 29 -10.86 -3.15 -8.92
CA GLU A 29 -11.98 -2.99 -7.99
C GLU A 29 -12.38 -4.31 -7.31
N GLU A 30 -12.16 -5.45 -7.96
CA GLU A 30 -12.40 -6.77 -7.37
C GLU A 30 -11.41 -7.04 -6.23
N GLU A 31 -10.11 -6.87 -6.48
CA GLU A 31 -9.07 -6.99 -5.45
C GLU A 31 -9.27 -5.97 -4.31
N LEU A 32 -9.72 -4.76 -4.62
CA LEU A 32 -10.03 -3.75 -3.60
C LEU A 32 -11.24 -4.15 -2.74
N THR A 33 -12.27 -4.73 -3.35
CA THR A 33 -13.47 -5.21 -2.64
C THR A 33 -13.14 -6.39 -1.74
N GLU A 34 -12.35 -7.34 -2.23
CA GLU A 34 -11.83 -8.45 -1.43
C GLU A 34 -10.99 -7.90 -0.26
N PHE A 35 -10.06 -6.99 -0.53
CA PHE A 35 -9.23 -6.38 0.50
C PHE A 35 -10.04 -5.65 1.58
N LYS A 36 -11.09 -4.91 1.19
CA LYS A 36 -12.01 -4.27 2.15
C LYS A 36 -12.72 -5.29 3.03
N THR A 37 -13.17 -6.40 2.43
CA THR A 37 -13.81 -7.51 3.17
C THR A 37 -12.85 -8.11 4.19
N VAL A 38 -11.59 -8.34 3.81
CA VAL A 38 -10.55 -8.84 4.73
C VAL A 38 -10.26 -7.83 5.84
N CYS A 39 -10.16 -6.54 5.54
CA CYS A 39 -9.96 -5.52 6.58
C CYS A 39 -11.10 -5.52 7.60
N LEU A 40 -12.35 -5.59 7.14
CA LEU A 40 -13.50 -5.64 8.04
C LEU A 40 -13.49 -6.91 8.90
N ALA A 41 -13.15 -8.06 8.33
CA ALA A 41 -13.09 -9.33 9.06
C ALA A 41 -11.96 -9.36 10.10
N GLU A 42 -10.77 -8.91 9.73
CA GLU A 42 -9.55 -9.11 10.53
C GLU A 42 -9.23 -7.94 11.47
N LEU A 43 -9.66 -6.74 11.12
CA LEU A 43 -9.38 -5.51 11.84
C LEU A 43 -10.65 -4.83 12.38
N SER A 44 -11.84 -5.34 12.05
CA SER A 44 -13.13 -4.77 12.46
C SER A 44 -13.33 -3.31 12.03
N ASP A 45 -12.65 -2.88 10.95
CA ASP A 45 -12.74 -1.51 10.45
C ASP A 45 -12.58 -1.47 8.92
N GLU A 46 -13.09 -0.40 8.32
CA GLU A 46 -12.95 -0.10 6.89
C GLU A 46 -11.72 0.78 6.62
N ILE A 47 -11.18 0.65 5.41
CA ILE A 47 -10.12 1.55 4.98
C ILE A 47 -10.67 2.94 4.59
N PRO A 48 -9.96 4.03 4.91
CA PRO A 48 -10.35 5.36 4.44
C PRO A 48 -10.36 5.47 2.91
N GLU A 49 -11.31 6.21 2.35
CA GLU A 49 -11.43 6.36 0.88
C GLU A 49 -10.19 6.97 0.24
N GLY A 50 -9.47 7.86 0.93
CA GLY A 50 -8.19 8.39 0.43
C GLY A 50 -7.12 7.31 0.24
N TYR A 51 -7.09 6.30 1.12
CA TYR A 51 -6.21 5.15 0.99
C TYR A 51 -6.67 4.21 -0.12
N ALA A 52 -7.98 3.97 -0.26
CA ALA A 52 -8.55 3.23 -1.38
C ALA A 52 -8.20 3.86 -2.74
N GLN A 53 -8.31 5.19 -2.85
CA GLN A 53 -7.89 5.93 -4.05
C GLN A 53 -6.41 5.77 -4.37
N PHE A 54 -5.56 5.75 -3.34
CA PHE A 54 -4.14 5.48 -3.53
C PHE A 54 -3.92 4.06 -4.05
N LEU A 55 -4.55 3.05 -3.44
CA LEU A 55 -4.38 1.64 -3.84
C LEU A 55 -4.80 1.36 -5.28
N ARG A 56 -5.83 2.05 -5.79
CA ARG A 56 -6.24 2.00 -7.21
C ARG A 56 -5.16 2.50 -8.17
N LEU A 57 -4.26 3.38 -7.70
CA LEU A 57 -3.15 3.88 -8.49
C LEU A 57 -1.91 3.01 -8.30
N HIS A 58 -1.59 2.69 -7.04
CA HIS A 58 -0.42 1.91 -6.64
C HIS A 58 -0.73 1.02 -5.43
N ASN A 59 -0.56 -0.29 -5.58
CA ASN A 59 -0.75 -1.23 -4.49
C ASN A 59 0.44 -1.20 -3.52
N GLY A 60 0.48 -0.16 -2.69
CA GLY A 60 1.56 0.14 -1.75
C GLY A 60 2.73 0.90 -2.35
N MET A 61 3.62 1.38 -1.48
CA MET A 61 4.78 2.16 -1.85
C MET A 61 5.90 2.02 -0.82
N THR A 62 7.14 1.99 -1.31
CA THR A 62 8.33 2.03 -0.46
C THR A 62 9.40 2.90 -1.14
N ILE A 63 9.47 4.17 -0.73
CA ILE A 63 10.38 5.16 -1.32
C ILE A 63 11.00 5.99 -0.19
N GLU A 64 12.33 6.05 -0.15
CA GLU A 64 13.12 6.92 0.76
C GLU A 64 12.63 6.93 2.23
N GLY A 65 12.37 5.75 2.80
CA GLY A 65 11.90 5.61 4.18
C GLY A 65 10.40 5.88 4.39
N VAL A 66 9.65 6.22 3.34
CA VAL A 66 8.19 6.28 3.37
C VAL A 66 7.61 4.95 2.92
N PHE A 67 6.75 4.39 3.76
CA PHE A 67 6.04 3.14 3.52
C PHE A 67 4.55 3.40 3.50
N ILE A 68 3.90 3.05 2.40
CA ILE A 68 2.44 2.92 2.35
C ILE A 68 2.16 1.44 2.16
N TYR A 69 1.36 0.88 3.05
CA TYR A 69 1.04 -0.55 3.02
C TYR A 69 0.29 -0.91 1.74
N SER A 70 0.45 -2.16 1.33
CA SER A 70 -0.23 -2.77 0.19
C SER A 70 -1.33 -3.71 0.68
N THR A 71 -2.19 -4.17 -0.23
CA THR A 71 -3.20 -5.18 0.08
C THR A 71 -2.57 -6.53 0.41
N GLN A 72 -1.39 -6.81 -0.16
CA GLN A 72 -0.63 -8.04 0.00
C GLN A 72 0.87 -7.81 -0.14
N ARG A 73 1.70 -8.79 0.18
CA ARG A 73 3.17 -8.71 0.01
C ARG A 73 3.54 -8.76 -1.48
N LEU A 74 3.99 -7.64 -2.04
CA LEU A 74 4.41 -7.54 -3.44
C LEU A 74 5.92 -7.34 -3.58
N PRO A 75 6.58 -7.89 -4.61
CA PRO A 75 7.99 -7.61 -4.87
C PRO A 75 8.27 -6.11 -5.07
N ILE A 76 9.36 -5.61 -4.49
CA ILE A 76 9.81 -4.23 -4.71
C ILE A 76 10.84 -4.23 -5.85
N SER A 77 10.57 -3.46 -6.89
CA SER A 77 11.47 -3.34 -8.05
C SER A 77 12.87 -2.85 -7.63
N GLY A 78 13.90 -3.54 -8.10
CA GLY A 78 15.30 -3.26 -7.76
C GLY A 78 15.71 -3.64 -6.33
N SER A 79 14.92 -4.47 -5.64
CA SER A 79 15.18 -4.94 -4.28
C SER A 79 14.85 -6.42 -4.13
N SER A 80 15.49 -7.11 -3.18
CA SER A 80 15.08 -8.45 -2.74
C SER A 80 13.90 -8.42 -1.76
N GLY A 81 13.50 -7.22 -1.32
CA GLY A 81 12.41 -7.02 -0.37
C GLY A 81 11.01 -7.07 -1.00
N LYS A 82 10.01 -7.11 -0.12
CA LYS A 82 8.60 -7.00 -0.46
C LYS A 82 7.96 -5.80 0.25
N THR A 83 6.86 -5.30 -0.29
CA THR A 83 6.03 -4.30 0.39
C THR A 83 5.50 -4.85 1.72
N LEU A 84 4.99 -3.95 2.55
CA LEU A 84 4.37 -4.27 3.83
C LEU A 84 2.87 -4.42 3.62
N ALA A 85 2.29 -5.58 3.93
CA ALA A 85 0.87 -5.83 3.76
C ALA A 85 0.06 -5.25 4.93
N PHE A 86 -1.00 -4.51 4.64
CA PHE A 86 -1.73 -3.71 5.63
C PHE A 86 -2.31 -4.58 6.76
N VAL A 87 -3.06 -5.62 6.42
CA VAL A 87 -3.70 -6.49 7.42
C VAL A 87 -2.66 -7.23 8.24
N GLU A 88 -1.68 -7.84 7.58
CA GLU A 88 -0.59 -8.59 8.23
C GLU A 88 0.15 -7.72 9.27
N ILE A 89 0.56 -6.50 8.89
CA ILE A 89 1.32 -5.63 9.81
C ILE A 89 0.46 -5.14 10.97
N ASN A 90 -0.83 -4.84 10.75
CA ASN A 90 -1.71 -4.42 11.84
C ASN A 90 -2.06 -5.58 12.78
N GLN A 91 -2.27 -6.79 12.26
CA GLN A 91 -2.43 -7.99 13.09
C GLN A 91 -1.19 -8.24 13.94
N PHE A 92 0.01 -8.23 13.35
CA PHE A 92 1.25 -8.41 14.11
C PHE A 92 1.43 -7.33 15.18
N SER A 93 1.13 -6.07 14.87
CA SER A 93 1.22 -5.00 15.87
C SER A 93 0.29 -5.24 17.05
N ARG A 94 -0.97 -5.63 16.79
CA ARG A 94 -1.95 -5.95 17.82
C ARG A 94 -1.51 -7.14 18.67
N ASP A 95 -1.01 -8.18 18.04
CA ASP A 95 -0.64 -9.42 18.73
C ASP A 95 0.63 -9.20 19.58
N LEU A 96 1.57 -8.36 19.14
CA LEU A 96 2.73 -7.95 19.91
C LEU A 96 2.36 -7.11 21.13
N GLU A 97 1.33 -6.25 21.06
CA GLU A 97 0.81 -5.55 22.24
C GLU A 97 0.18 -6.50 23.27
N GLY A 98 -0.31 -7.67 22.81
CA GLY A 98 -0.82 -8.73 23.65
C GLY A 98 0.25 -9.62 24.30
N MET A 99 1.52 -9.48 23.92
CA MET A 99 2.65 -10.20 24.52
C MET A 99 3.18 -9.45 25.75
N ASN A 100 2.35 -9.37 26.79
CA ASN A 100 2.78 -9.07 28.17
C ASN A 100 2.78 -10.35 29.02
#